data_AF-A0A6G1S372-F1
#
_entry.id   AF-A0A6G1S372-F1
#
_cell.length_a   1.000
_cell.length_b   1.000
_cell.length_c   1.000
_cell.angle_alpha   90.00
_cell.angle_beta   90.00
_cell.angle_gamma   90.00
#
_symmetry.space_group_name_H-M   'P 1'
#
loop_
_entity.id
_entity.type
_entity.pdbx_description
1 polymer ?
#
loop_
_entity_poly.entity_id
_entity_poly.type
_entity_poly.pdbx_seq_one_letter_code
_entity_poly.pdbx_strand_id
1 'polypeptide(L)'
;AAAREAGGGAAPGLGPGRGRAGPPPLHPPPPMEPAAEQQQQLRSLRDFLLVYNRLTELCFQHCVCNLNYRLLTGQEETCLDACAGKLVRSNHRLMRAYVGLMPSLLQRRAANTQPSTTQDGPPAALMATGGQGSLPDPPKGSGP
;
A
#
# COMPACT_ATOMS: atom_id res chain seq x y z
N ALA A 1 59.98 -32.91 -40.95
CA ALA A 1 61.09 -31.94 -40.86
C ALA A 1 60.54 -30.61 -41.40
N ALA A 2 60.11 -29.66 -40.54
CA ALA A 2 60.92 -28.56 -39.95
C ALA A 2 61.50 -27.65 -41.06
N ALA A 3 61.29 -26.32 -41.14
CA ALA A 3 61.05 -25.22 -40.17
C ALA A 3 60.27 -24.05 -40.89
N ARG A 4 59.42 -23.21 -40.27
CA ARG A 4 59.64 -21.93 -39.51
C ARG A 4 60.63 -20.95 -40.20
N GLU A 5 60.42 -19.63 -40.43
CA GLU A 5 59.82 -18.47 -39.71
C GLU A 5 59.39 -17.36 -40.71
N ALA A 6 58.31 -16.57 -40.56
CA ALA A 6 58.00 -15.36 -39.73
C ALA A 6 58.36 -13.97 -40.34
N GLY A 7 57.41 -13.03 -40.24
CA GLY A 7 57.55 -11.58 -40.44
C GLY A 7 56.63 -11.02 -41.55
N GLY A 8 55.77 -10.02 -41.37
CA GLY A 8 55.41 -9.17 -40.24
C GLY A 8 54.39 -8.15 -40.77
N GLY A 9 53.24 -8.00 -40.12
CA GLY A 9 52.19 -7.07 -40.53
C GLY A 9 51.33 -6.69 -39.33
N ALA A 10 51.58 -5.50 -38.77
CA ALA A 10 50.77 -4.92 -37.71
C ALA A 10 50.55 -3.43 -38.01
N ALA A 11 49.30 -3.09 -38.32
CA ALA A 11 48.78 -1.72 -38.23
C ALA A 11 47.58 -1.75 -37.27
N PRO A 12 47.39 -0.74 -36.42
CA PRO A 12 46.36 -0.75 -35.37
C PRO A 12 45.03 -0.18 -35.90
N GLY A 13 43.93 -0.86 -35.60
CA GLY A 13 42.59 -0.43 -36.00
C GLY A 13 41.59 -0.65 -34.87
N LEU A 14 41.18 0.46 -34.28
CA LEU A 14 40.23 0.64 -33.20
C LEU A 14 38.90 -0.13 -33.36
N GLY A 15 38.35 -0.62 -32.25
CA GLY A 15 36.92 -0.45 -31.95
C GLY A 15 36.09 -1.73 -31.75
N PRO A 16 35.43 -1.90 -30.59
CA PRO A 16 34.42 -2.91 -30.37
C PRO A 16 33.03 -2.40 -30.80
N GLY A 17 32.17 -3.31 -31.28
CA GLY A 17 30.72 -3.10 -31.22
C GLY A 17 30.00 -3.09 -32.57
N ARG A 18 29.13 -4.08 -32.73
CA ARG A 18 27.78 -3.95 -33.31
C ARG A 18 27.03 -5.25 -33.01
N GLY A 19 26.55 -5.36 -31.77
CA GLY A 19 25.43 -6.25 -31.46
C GLY A 19 24.25 -5.82 -32.32
N ARG A 20 23.64 -6.78 -33.01
CA ARG A 20 22.38 -6.56 -33.74
C ARG A 20 21.31 -6.22 -32.70
N ALA A 21 20.93 -4.95 -32.63
CA ALA A 21 19.68 -4.55 -31.98
C ALA A 21 18.54 -5.09 -32.84
N GLY A 22 17.81 -6.08 -32.32
CA GLY A 22 16.52 -6.48 -32.89
C GLY A 22 15.54 -5.31 -32.85
N PRO A 23 14.53 -5.27 -33.74
CA PRO A 23 13.51 -4.24 -33.68
C PRO A 23 12.76 -4.30 -32.33
N PRO A 24 12.35 -3.15 -31.76
CA PRO A 24 11.47 -3.17 -30.61
C PRO A 24 10.11 -3.79 -31.01
N PRO A 25 9.44 -4.53 -30.12
CA PRO A 25 8.10 -5.01 -30.41
C PRO A 25 7.16 -3.80 -30.52
N LEU A 26 6.69 -3.52 -31.74
CA LEU A 26 5.53 -2.67 -32.01
C LEU A 26 4.27 -3.51 -31.79
N HIS A 27 3.89 -3.70 -30.53
CA HIS A 27 2.53 -4.13 -30.20
C HIS A 27 1.92 -3.07 -29.27
N PRO A 28 0.81 -2.43 -29.66
CA PRO A 28 0.04 -1.63 -28.71
C PRO A 28 -0.50 -2.56 -27.60
N PRO A 29 -0.62 -2.10 -26.34
CA PRO A 29 -1.23 -2.91 -25.29
C PRO A 29 -2.68 -3.28 -25.69
N PRO A 30 -3.15 -4.51 -25.37
CA PRO A 30 -4.53 -4.91 -25.61
C PRO A 30 -5.50 -4.03 -24.80
N PRO A 31 -6.82 -4.01 -25.13
CA PRO A 31 -7.79 -3.19 -24.40
C PRO A 31 -7.95 -3.74 -22.98
N MET A 32 -7.22 -3.16 -22.02
CA MET A 32 -7.28 -3.49 -20.59
C MET A 32 -8.43 -2.74 -19.89
N GLU A 33 -9.62 -2.68 -20.49
CA GLU A 33 -10.79 -1.99 -19.91
C GLU A 33 -11.70 -2.87 -19.02
N PRO A 34 -11.92 -4.19 -19.24
CA PRO A 34 -12.83 -4.97 -18.38
C PRO A 34 -12.23 -5.37 -17.02
N ALA A 35 -10.91 -5.56 -16.94
CA ALA A 35 -10.26 -5.96 -15.68
C ALA A 35 -10.18 -4.81 -14.66
N ALA A 36 -10.03 -3.56 -15.13
CA ALA A 36 -9.93 -2.38 -14.26
C ALA A 36 -11.26 -2.06 -13.56
N GLU A 37 -12.38 -2.14 -14.29
CA GLU A 37 -13.73 -1.97 -13.73
C GLU A 37 -14.05 -3.04 -12.69
N GLN A 38 -13.80 -4.31 -12.99
CA GLN A 38 -14.01 -5.41 -12.04
C GLN A 38 -13.17 -5.21 -10.78
N GLN A 39 -11.91 -4.79 -10.92
CA GLN A 39 -11.04 -4.50 -9.78
C GLN A 39 -11.51 -3.28 -8.97
N GLN A 40 -12.18 -2.31 -9.60
CA GLN A 40 -12.80 -1.18 -8.91
C GLN A 40 -14.03 -1.61 -8.10
N GLN A 41 -14.89 -2.45 -8.68
CA GLN A 41 -16.05 -3.01 -7.98
C GLN A 41 -15.62 -3.84 -6.76
N LEU A 42 -14.58 -4.68 -6.91
CA LEU A 42 -14.03 -5.46 -5.80
C LEU A 42 -13.42 -4.57 -4.71
N ARG A 43 -12.76 -3.47 -5.08
CA ARG A 43 -12.27 -2.46 -4.12
C ARG A 43 -13.40 -1.81 -3.34
N SER A 44 -14.45 -1.35 -4.04
CA SER A 44 -15.63 -0.77 -3.40
C SER A 44 -16.31 -1.74 -2.43
N LEU A 45 -16.42 -3.01 -2.80
CA LEU A 45 -16.99 -4.04 -1.93
C LEU A 45 -16.12 -4.24 -0.68
N ARG A 46 -14.80 -4.36 -0.87
CA ARG A 46 -13.85 -4.48 0.24
C ARG A 46 -13.97 -3.31 1.20
N ASP A 47 -14.01 -2.09 0.67
CA ASP A 47 -14.11 -0.87 1.49
C ASP A 47 -15.44 -0.83 2.26
N PHE A 48 -16.55 -1.23 1.64
CA PHE A 48 -17.83 -1.38 2.31
C PHE A 48 -17.74 -2.40 3.45
N LEU A 49 -17.18 -3.59 3.21
CA LEU A 49 -17.08 -4.65 4.22
C LEU A 49 -16.19 -4.24 5.39
N LEU A 50 -15.12 -3.47 5.15
CA LEU A 50 -14.28 -2.93 6.22
C LEU A 50 -15.05 -1.96 7.12
N VAL A 51 -15.84 -1.05 6.53
CA VAL A 51 -16.68 -0.13 7.30
C VAL A 51 -17.80 -0.88 8.03
N TYR A 52 -18.43 -1.85 7.37
CA TYR A 52 -19.47 -2.69 7.96
C TYR A 52 -18.95 -3.45 9.19
N ASN A 53 -17.81 -4.15 9.06
CA ASN A 53 -17.23 -4.90 10.16
C ASN A 53 -16.86 -4.00 11.34
N ARG A 54 -16.38 -2.77 11.05
CA ARG A 54 -16.10 -1.81 12.12
C ARG A 54 -17.38 -1.28 12.77
N LEU A 55 -18.42 -1.04 11.98
CA LEU A 55 -19.73 -0.59 12.45
C LEU A 55 -20.36 -1.63 13.38
N THR A 56 -20.34 -2.91 13.00
CA THR A 56 -20.91 -3.98 13.81
C THR A 56 -20.18 -4.16 15.13
N GLU A 57 -18.85 -4.19 15.10
CA GLU A 57 -18.02 -4.30 16.31
C GLU A 57 -18.28 -3.12 17.27
N LEU A 58 -18.21 -1.88 16.77
CA LEU A 58 -18.36 -0.70 17.61
C LEU A 58 -19.76 -0.61 18.23
N CYS A 59 -20.80 -0.79 17.43
CA CYS A 59 -22.16 -0.64 17.92
C CYS A 59 -22.53 -1.79 18.87
N PHE A 60 -22.00 -3.00 18.66
CA PHE A 60 -22.17 -4.09 19.62
C PHE A 60 -21.52 -3.74 20.97
N GLN A 61 -20.25 -3.33 20.97
CA GLN A 61 -19.52 -2.97 22.20
C GLN A 61 -20.18 -1.81 22.97
N HIS A 62 -20.81 -0.87 22.27
CA HIS A 62 -21.34 0.35 22.88
C HIS A 62 -22.82 0.29 23.25
N CYS A 63 -23.63 -0.48 22.50
CA CYS A 63 -25.08 -0.52 22.70
C CYS A 63 -25.57 -1.79 23.37
N VAL A 64 -24.95 -2.96 23.12
CA VAL A 64 -25.40 -4.22 23.71
C VAL A 64 -24.81 -4.37 25.10
N CYS A 65 -25.63 -4.11 26.11
CA CYS A 65 -25.21 -4.06 27.51
C CYS A 65 -25.85 -5.17 28.36
N ASN A 66 -26.87 -5.85 27.84
CA ASN A 66 -27.56 -6.92 28.54
C ASN A 66 -27.59 -8.20 27.69
N LEU A 67 -26.87 -9.23 28.13
CA LEU A 67 -26.79 -10.53 27.45
C LEU A 67 -27.62 -11.64 28.13
N ASN A 68 -28.55 -11.27 29.02
CA ASN A 68 -29.40 -12.24 29.71
C ASN A 68 -30.47 -12.86 28.80
N TYR A 69 -30.76 -12.25 27.65
CA TYR A 69 -31.75 -12.71 26.67
C TYR A 69 -31.17 -12.74 25.27
N ARG A 70 -31.77 -13.54 24.39
CA ARG A 70 -31.32 -13.69 22.99
C ARG A 70 -31.72 -12.51 22.09
N LEU A 71 -32.82 -11.84 22.43
CA LEU A 71 -33.36 -10.73 21.67
C LEU A 71 -32.90 -9.40 22.29
N LEU A 72 -32.68 -8.39 21.45
CA LEU A 72 -32.35 -7.06 21.94
C LEU A 72 -33.53 -6.44 22.69
N THR A 73 -33.20 -5.65 23.70
CA THR A 73 -34.18 -4.79 24.36
C THR A 73 -34.47 -3.56 23.49
N GLY A 74 -35.64 -2.94 23.64
CA GLY A 74 -35.99 -1.74 22.85
C GLY A 74 -35.03 -0.56 23.03
N GLN A 75 -34.33 -0.47 24.18
CA GLN A 75 -33.27 0.53 24.38
C GLN A 75 -32.03 0.22 23.55
N GLU A 76 -31.62 -1.04 23.46
CA GLU A 76 -30.47 -1.47 22.66
C GLU A 76 -30.76 -1.30 21.17
N GLU A 77 -31.98 -1.62 20.71
CA GLU A 77 -32.42 -1.39 19.32
C GLU A 77 -32.32 0.10 18.96
N THR A 78 -32.90 0.97 19.78
CA THR A 78 -32.85 2.43 19.57
C THR A 78 -31.40 2.94 19.57
N CYS A 79 -30.54 2.40 20.44
CA CYS A 79 -29.12 2.73 20.47
C CYS A 79 -28.40 2.30 19.18
N LEU A 80 -28.65 1.08 18.69
CA LEU A 80 -28.03 0.56 17.47
C LEU A 80 -28.38 1.41 16.25
N ASP A 81 -29.65 1.80 16.10
CA ASP A 81 -30.10 2.66 15.00
C ASP A 81 -29.39 4.02 15.02
N ALA A 82 -29.30 4.62 16.22
CA ALA A 82 -28.58 5.87 16.39
C ALA A 82 -27.07 5.70 16.15
N CYS A 83 -26.46 4.62 16.62
CA CYS A 83 -25.03 4.31 16.46
C CYS A 83 -24.67 4.14 14.98
N ALA A 84 -25.39 3.28 14.26
CA ALA A 84 -25.18 3.03 12.85
C ALA A 84 -25.34 4.33 12.04
N GLY A 85 -26.42 5.08 12.28
CA GLY A 85 -26.65 6.37 11.62
C GLY A 85 -25.54 7.40 11.90
N LYS A 86 -25.07 7.51 13.14
CA LYS A 86 -23.96 8.41 13.52
C LYS A 86 -22.67 8.01 12.82
N LEU A 87 -22.32 6.72 12.82
CA LEU A 87 -21.08 6.24 12.22
C LEU A 87 -21.08 6.46 10.72
N VAL A 88 -22.17 6.11 10.02
CA VAL A 88 -22.27 6.31 8.56
C VAL A 88 -22.12 7.78 8.20
N ARG A 89 -22.85 8.68 8.87
CA ARG A 89 -22.75 10.14 8.62
C ARG A 89 -21.35 10.68 8.92
N SER A 90 -20.75 10.24 10.02
CA SER A 90 -19.40 10.66 10.43
C SER A 90 -18.35 10.15 9.45
N ASN A 91 -18.45 8.89 9.03
CA ASN A 91 -17.55 8.29 8.07
C ASN A 91 -17.61 9.01 6.72
N HIS A 92 -18.82 9.35 6.23
CA HIS A 92 -18.95 10.14 5.01
C HIS A 92 -18.35 11.55 5.13
N ARG A 93 -18.55 12.23 6.26
CA ARG A 93 -17.94 13.54 6.52
C ARG A 93 -16.41 13.45 6.51
N LEU A 94 -15.86 12.44 7.18
CA LEU A 94 -14.41 12.20 7.23
C LEU A 94 -13.85 11.88 5.84
N MET A 95 -14.49 10.97 5.11
CA MET A 95 -14.07 10.59 3.76
C MET A 95 -14.11 11.77 2.80
N ARG A 96 -15.13 12.63 2.87
CA ARG A 96 -15.19 13.85 2.06
C ARG A 96 -14.01 14.79 2.34
N ALA A 97 -13.68 14.99 3.63
CA ALA A 97 -12.54 15.81 4.01
C ALA A 97 -11.21 15.17 3.55
N TYR A 98 -11.07 13.86 3.72
CA TYR A 98 -9.89 13.10 3.31
C TYR A 98 -9.64 13.22 1.81
N VAL A 99 -10.67 12.98 0.97
CA VAL A 99 -10.56 13.11 -0.49
C VAL A 99 -10.19 14.53 -0.91
N GLY A 100 -10.71 15.55 -0.21
CA GLY A 100 -10.34 16.95 -0.46
C GLY A 100 -8.89 17.29 -0.07
N LEU A 101 -8.35 16.65 0.96
CA LEU A 101 -7.03 16.99 1.51
C LEU A 101 -5.90 16.14 0.93
N MET A 102 -6.12 14.84 0.70
CA MET A 102 -5.08 13.88 0.36
C MET A 102 -4.24 14.24 -0.86
N PRO A 103 -4.81 14.71 -1.99
CA PRO A 103 -4.01 15.04 -3.17
C PRO A 103 -2.92 16.07 -2.88
N SER A 104 -3.24 17.10 -2.09
CA SER A 104 -2.29 18.14 -1.68
C SER A 104 -1.18 17.58 -0.79
N LEU A 105 -1.51 16.69 0.14
CA LEU A 105 -0.54 16.06 1.04
C LEU A 105 0.40 15.11 0.30
N LEU A 106 -0.13 14.34 -0.64
CA LEU A 106 0.65 13.44 -1.48
C LEU A 106 1.57 14.20 -2.42
N GLN A 107 1.10 15.31 -3.01
CA GLN A 107 1.92 16.16 -3.88
C GLN A 107 3.08 16.80 -3.12
N ARG A 108 2.84 17.29 -1.89
CA ARG A 108 3.91 17.81 -1.03
C ARG A 108 4.92 16.73 -0.62
N ARG A 109 4.47 15.50 -0.34
CA ARG A 109 5.39 14.38 -0.11
C ARG A 109 6.23 14.08 -1.35
N ALA A 110 5.62 14.03 -2.54
CA ALA A 110 6.35 13.78 -3.78
C ALA A 110 7.42 14.85 -4.07
N ALA A 111 7.13 16.13 -3.78
CA ALA A 111 8.09 17.22 -3.95
C ALA A 111 9.25 17.19 -2.92
N ASN A 112 8.99 16.71 -1.71
CA ASN A 112 10.00 16.61 -0.64
C ASN A 112 10.82 15.31 -0.71
N THR A 113 10.40 14.32 -1.49
CA THR A 113 11.21 13.13 -1.82
C THR A 113 12.24 13.50 -2.90
N GLN A 114 13.17 14.38 -2.58
CA GLN A 114 14.47 14.46 -3.27
C GLN A 114 15.32 13.28 -2.77
N PRO A 115 16.03 12.56 -3.65
CA PRO A 115 16.98 11.57 -3.19
C PRO A 115 18.10 12.30 -2.45
N SER A 116 18.24 12.08 -1.14
CA SER A 116 19.57 12.10 -0.54
C SER A 116 20.37 11.01 -1.23
N THR A 117 21.03 11.36 -2.34
CA THR A 117 22.06 10.57 -2.98
C THR A 117 23.26 10.53 -2.05
N THR A 118 23.18 9.74 -0.99
CA THR A 118 24.32 9.02 -0.45
C THR A 118 24.09 7.58 -0.83
N GLN A 119 24.65 7.23 -1.98
CA GLN A 119 24.88 5.85 -2.38
C GLN A 119 25.76 5.21 -1.31
N ASP A 120 25.31 4.11 -0.72
CA ASP A 120 26.12 2.91 -0.49
C ASP A 120 25.22 1.77 0.00
N GLY A 121 24.98 0.78 -0.87
CA GLY A 121 24.38 -0.51 -0.51
C GLY A 121 23.28 -1.02 -1.48
N PRO A 122 23.44 -2.18 -2.14
CA PRO A 122 22.40 -2.76 -2.99
C PRO A 122 21.19 -3.27 -2.16
N PRO A 123 19.96 -3.28 -2.73
CA PRO A 123 18.75 -3.68 -2.02
C PRO A 123 18.67 -5.21 -1.88
N ALA A 124 19.16 -5.73 -0.77
CA ALA A 124 18.90 -7.10 -0.34
C ALA A 124 17.60 -7.15 0.49
N ALA A 125 16.58 -7.77 -0.10
CA ALA A 125 15.52 -8.53 0.57
C ALA A 125 14.86 -7.95 1.84
N LEU A 126 13.71 -7.29 1.68
CA LEU A 126 12.66 -7.31 2.70
C LEU A 126 11.92 -8.67 2.60
N MET A 127 12.59 -9.70 3.09
CA MET A 127 11.94 -10.97 3.46
C MET A 127 11.50 -10.87 4.93
N ALA A 128 10.26 -11.28 5.14
CA ALA A 128 9.55 -11.32 6.40
C ALA A 128 10.34 -11.96 7.55
N THR A 129 10.33 -11.32 8.72
CA THR A 129 10.39 -12.00 10.01
C THR A 129 9.30 -11.46 10.92
N GLY A 130 8.42 -12.37 11.36
CA GLY A 130 7.43 -12.11 12.39
C GLY A 130 8.04 -12.20 13.78
N GLY A 131 7.32 -11.60 14.74
CA GLY A 131 7.59 -11.61 16.19
C GLY A 131 8.74 -10.67 16.57
N GLN A 132 8.68 -9.86 17.63
CA GLN A 132 8.04 -10.07 18.92
C GLN A 132 7.83 -8.69 19.58
N GLY A 133 6.86 -8.61 20.49
CA GLY A 133 6.38 -7.37 21.08
C GLY A 133 7.38 -6.61 21.93
N SER A 134 7.09 -5.33 22.15
CA SER A 134 7.37 -4.56 23.36
C SER A 134 6.62 -3.23 23.27
N LEU A 135 5.60 -3.08 24.12
CA LEU A 135 4.88 -1.84 24.37
C LEU A 135 5.75 -0.97 25.32
N PRO A 136 6.00 0.32 25.07
CA PRO A 136 6.70 1.15 26.05
C PRO A 136 5.73 1.59 27.18
N ASP A 137 6.11 1.32 28.42
CA ASP A 137 5.43 1.76 29.65
C ASP A 137 5.39 3.30 29.80
N PRO A 138 4.34 3.86 30.44
CA PRO A 138 4.28 5.29 30.75
C PRO A 138 5.12 5.66 32.01
N PRO A 139 5.67 6.88 32.08
CA PRO A 139 6.46 7.31 33.22
C PRO A 139 5.57 7.64 34.43
N LYS A 140 5.79 6.97 35.57
CA LYS A 140 5.31 7.42 36.89
C LYS A 140 6.46 8.09 37.64
N GLY A 141 6.33 9.41 37.80
CA GLY A 141 7.20 10.22 38.65
C GLY A 141 7.00 9.91 40.13
N SER A 142 8.12 10.00 40.87
CA SER A 142 8.27 9.69 42.28
C SER A 142 8.33 10.95 43.15
N GLY A 143 7.31 11.13 44.01
CA GLY A 143 7.37 11.75 45.35
C GLY A 143 7.68 13.25 45.47
N PRO A 144 7.85 13.76 46.71
CA PRO A 144 7.43 13.19 48.01
C PRO A 144 6.01 13.57 48.45
#